data_AF-A0A2T9Z7V2-F1
#
_entry.id   AF-A0A2T9Z7V2-F1
#
_cell.length_a   1.000
_cell.length_b   1.000
_cell.length_c   1.000
_cell.angle_alpha   90.00
_cell.angle_beta   90.00
_cell.angle_gamma   90.00
#
_symmetry.space_group_name_H-M   'P 1'
#
loop_
_entity.id
_entity.type
_entity.pdbx_description
1 polymer ?
#
loop_
_entity_poly.entity_id
_entity_poly.type
_entity_poly.pdbx_seq_one_letter_code
_entity_poly.pdbx_strand_id
1 'polypeptide(L)'
;TYIFTYGLRLLASFFAMEALLHIIHPNAILKERAFLELSALEISLICYFQLKFIWLKLLLIWRFARFFALLDGYSVIENMKRCMSNNYSLRSFWRDWHQSYNKFLVRYMYIPLLSAKVNKFVVIILVFLFVAIWHDLKLRLVAWAWLIVLLFLPELSAVYFSKKLKLGPHIKYFRFLVAFGGSFNIFSMILANLVGFALDVDGVLKMSEKSEERKKYSQFLAEKQAH
;
A
#
# COMPACT_ATOMS: atom_id res chain seq x y z
N THR A 1 33.02 2.55 4.38
CA THR A 1 32.27 1.27 4.46
C THR A 1 30.76 1.42 4.29
N TYR A 2 30.09 2.32 5.04
CA TYR A 2 28.63 2.49 4.94
C TYR A 2 28.14 2.94 3.55
N ILE A 3 28.77 3.97 2.95
CA ILE A 3 28.36 4.48 1.63
C ILE A 3 28.48 3.41 0.54
N PHE A 4 29.56 2.64 0.54
CA PHE A 4 29.75 1.51 -0.37
C PHE A 4 28.64 0.46 -0.25
N THR A 5 28.35 0.00 0.97
CA THR A 5 27.24 -0.95 1.20
C THR A 5 25.87 -0.38 0.83
N TYR A 6 25.68 0.94 0.97
CA TYR A 6 24.47 1.62 0.50
C TYR A 6 24.36 1.62 -1.03
N GLY A 7 25.45 1.90 -1.73
CA GLY A 7 25.54 1.81 -3.19
C GLY A 7 25.21 0.40 -3.71
N LEU A 8 25.74 -0.64 -3.07
CA LEU A 8 25.39 -2.03 -3.40
C LEU A 8 23.90 -2.32 -3.22
N ARG A 9 23.28 -1.80 -2.15
CA ARG A 9 21.82 -1.94 -1.93
C ARG A 9 21.00 -1.18 -2.96
N LEU A 10 21.47 -0.03 -3.44
CA LEU A 10 20.84 0.72 -4.52
C LEU A 10 20.88 -0.10 -5.82
N LEU A 11 22.05 -0.61 -6.22
CA LEU A 11 22.21 -1.46 -7.40
C LEU A 11 21.37 -2.74 -7.30
N ALA A 12 21.38 -3.42 -6.15
CA ALA A 12 20.56 -4.61 -5.95
C ALA A 12 19.05 -4.30 -6.07
N SER A 13 18.61 -3.12 -5.61
CA SER A 13 17.22 -2.69 -5.77
C SER A 13 16.87 -2.41 -7.22
N PHE A 14 17.83 -1.90 -8.01
CA PHE A 14 17.66 -1.62 -9.43
C PHE A 14 17.48 -2.93 -10.20
N PHE A 15 18.42 -3.87 -10.05
CA PHE A 15 18.32 -5.18 -10.68
C PHE A 15 17.08 -5.97 -10.22
N ALA A 16 16.66 -5.83 -8.96
CA ALA A 16 15.41 -6.44 -8.50
C ALA A 16 14.16 -5.87 -9.20
N MET A 17 14.15 -4.56 -9.48
CA MET A 17 13.06 -3.94 -10.26
C MET A 17 13.09 -4.38 -11.72
N GLU A 18 14.27 -4.42 -12.34
CA GLU A 18 14.43 -4.90 -13.72
C GLU A 18 13.98 -6.37 -13.85
N ALA A 19 14.42 -7.25 -12.93
CA ALA A 19 13.98 -8.64 -12.92
C ALA A 19 12.46 -8.78 -12.74
N LEU A 20 11.85 -7.96 -11.88
CA LEU A 20 10.38 -7.94 -11.71
C LEU A 20 9.68 -7.55 -13.02
N LEU A 21 10.19 -6.52 -13.71
CA LEU A 21 9.63 -6.04 -14.97
C LEU A 21 9.79 -7.06 -16.10
N HIS A 22 10.93 -7.76 -16.15
CA HIS A 22 11.24 -8.75 -17.18
C HIS A 22 10.59 -10.12 -16.97
N ILE A 23 10.22 -10.49 -15.75
CA ILE A 23 9.63 -11.81 -15.48
C ILE A 23 8.10 -11.71 -15.40
N ILE A 24 7.56 -10.72 -14.69
CA ILE A 24 6.13 -10.67 -14.36
C ILE A 24 5.36 -9.65 -15.20
N HIS A 25 6.02 -8.59 -15.67
CA HIS A 25 5.41 -7.54 -16.50
C HIS A 25 4.12 -6.91 -15.93
N PRO A 26 4.01 -6.61 -14.61
CA PRO A 26 2.73 -6.22 -14.00
C PRO A 26 2.12 -4.96 -14.63
N ASN A 27 2.95 -3.98 -14.99
CA ASN A 27 2.49 -2.74 -15.64
C ASN A 27 1.92 -2.99 -17.03
N ALA A 28 2.52 -3.87 -17.82
CA ALA A 28 2.07 -4.17 -19.18
C ALA A 28 0.70 -4.86 -19.15
N ILE A 29 0.55 -5.86 -18.26
CA ILE A 29 -0.71 -6.60 -18.08
C ILE A 29 -1.84 -5.65 -17.68
N LEU A 30 -1.59 -4.75 -16.73
CA LEU A 30 -2.61 -3.80 -16.26
C LEU A 30 -2.96 -2.74 -17.31
N LYS A 31 -1.96 -2.23 -18.04
CA LYS A 31 -2.16 -1.22 -19.08
C LYS A 31 -2.98 -1.77 -20.26
N GLU A 32 -2.65 -2.97 -20.73
CA GLU A 32 -3.37 -3.63 -21.84
C GLU A 32 -4.67 -4.30 -21.38
N ARG A 33 -4.98 -4.26 -20.08
CA ARG A 33 -6.11 -4.98 -19.48
C ARG A 33 -6.13 -6.47 -19.79
N ALA A 34 -4.94 -7.06 -19.96
CA ALA A 34 -4.72 -8.48 -20.26
C ALA A 34 -4.91 -9.39 -19.02
N PHE A 35 -5.81 -9.00 -18.11
CA PHE A 35 -6.20 -9.76 -16.92
C PHE A 35 -7.61 -10.35 -17.03
N LEU A 36 -8.30 -10.07 -18.14
CA LEU A 36 -9.66 -10.51 -18.40
C LEU A 36 -9.82 -12.03 -18.48
N GLU A 37 -8.76 -12.76 -18.81
CA GLU A 37 -8.76 -14.22 -18.92
C GLU A 37 -8.16 -14.90 -17.69
N LEU A 38 -7.50 -14.13 -16.81
CA LEU A 38 -6.82 -14.64 -15.64
C LEU A 38 -7.78 -14.99 -14.50
N SER A 39 -7.43 -15.98 -13.70
CA SER A 39 -8.14 -16.35 -12.47
C SER A 39 -8.06 -15.25 -11.41
N ALA A 40 -8.96 -15.31 -10.41
CA ALA A 40 -8.95 -14.36 -9.30
C ALA A 40 -7.62 -14.36 -8.53
N LEU A 41 -6.97 -15.52 -8.42
CA LEU A 41 -5.66 -15.65 -7.79
C LEU A 41 -4.57 -14.94 -8.61
N GLU A 42 -4.50 -15.18 -9.91
CA GLU A 42 -3.52 -14.55 -10.81
C GLU A 42 -3.69 -13.03 -10.84
N ILE A 43 -4.94 -12.57 -10.90
CA ILE A 43 -5.28 -11.15 -10.78
C ILE A 43 -4.73 -10.59 -9.46
N SER A 44 -4.99 -11.26 -8.33
CA SER A 44 -4.49 -10.80 -7.02
C SER A 44 -2.96 -10.70 -6.97
N LEU A 45 -2.24 -11.62 -7.62
CA LEU A 45 -0.79 -11.62 -7.70
C LEU A 45 -0.29 -10.47 -8.56
N ILE A 46 -0.91 -10.19 -9.71
CA ILE A 46 -0.57 -9.04 -10.55
C ILE A 46 -0.74 -7.75 -9.77
N CYS A 47 -1.85 -7.60 -9.05
CA CYS A 47 -2.12 -6.43 -8.20
C CYS A 47 -1.06 -6.26 -7.10
N TYR A 48 -0.65 -7.36 -6.47
CA TYR A 48 0.43 -7.35 -5.48
C TYR A 48 1.78 -6.95 -6.10
N PHE A 49 2.13 -7.49 -7.26
CA PHE A 49 3.37 -7.15 -7.96
C PHE A 49 3.35 -5.73 -8.53
N GLN A 50 2.18 -5.19 -8.86
CA GLN A 50 2.04 -3.78 -9.22
C GLN A 50 2.38 -2.86 -8.05
N LEU A 51 1.85 -3.16 -6.85
CA LEU A 51 2.23 -2.42 -5.64
C LEU A 51 3.73 -2.57 -5.35
N LYS A 52 4.29 -3.77 -5.58
CA LYS A 52 5.74 -4.00 -5.41
C LYS A 52 6.55 -3.14 -6.37
N PHE A 53 6.14 -3.07 -7.64
CA PHE A 53 6.77 -2.23 -8.65
C PHE A 53 6.76 -0.76 -8.22
N ILE A 54 5.61 -0.23 -7.80
CA ILE A 54 5.50 1.18 -7.35
C ILE A 54 6.40 1.42 -6.13
N TRP A 55 6.44 0.48 -5.17
CA TRP A 55 7.35 0.57 -4.02
C TRP A 55 8.82 0.59 -4.47
N LEU A 56 9.25 -0.29 -5.38
CA LEU A 56 10.62 -0.35 -5.90
C LEU A 56 10.99 0.91 -6.69
N LYS A 57 10.08 1.40 -7.55
CA LYS A 57 10.27 2.62 -8.32
C LYS A 57 10.57 3.81 -7.42
N LEU A 58 9.77 4.01 -6.38
CA LEU A 58 9.97 5.12 -5.44
C LEU A 58 11.17 4.91 -4.52
N LEU A 59 11.41 3.66 -4.09
CA LEU A 59 12.63 3.29 -3.38
C LEU A 59 13.86 3.72 -4.16
N LEU A 60 13.92 3.42 -5.46
CA LEU A 60 15.07 3.75 -6.31
C LEU A 60 15.28 5.25 -6.42
N ILE A 61 14.22 6.01 -6.74
CA ILE A 61 14.30 7.48 -6.86
C ILE A 61 14.87 8.09 -5.58
N TRP A 62 14.36 7.68 -4.41
CA TRP A 62 14.79 8.26 -3.14
C TRP A 62 16.14 7.74 -2.67
N ARG A 63 16.46 6.47 -2.87
CA ARG A 63 17.79 5.92 -2.55
C ARG A 63 18.86 6.52 -3.44
N PHE A 64 18.56 6.77 -4.71
CA PHE A 64 19.45 7.46 -5.63
C PHE A 64 19.78 8.85 -5.10
N ALA A 65 18.76 9.69 -4.85
CA ALA A 65 18.96 11.03 -4.30
C ALA A 65 19.73 11.01 -2.96
N ARG A 66 19.40 10.07 -2.07
CA ARG A 66 20.10 9.88 -0.80
C ARG A 66 21.55 9.43 -0.96
N PHE A 67 21.84 8.57 -1.93
CA PHE A 67 23.21 8.10 -2.19
C PHE A 67 24.14 9.25 -2.58
N PHE A 68 23.68 10.15 -3.45
CA PHE A 68 24.47 11.35 -3.80
C PHE A 68 24.64 12.28 -2.61
N ALA A 69 23.59 12.53 -1.83
CA ALA A 69 23.72 13.32 -0.60
C ALA A 69 24.75 12.72 0.37
N LEU A 70 24.83 11.38 0.48
CA LEU A 70 25.86 10.71 1.29
C LEU A 70 27.27 10.90 0.73
N LEU A 71 27.45 10.89 -0.60
CA LEU A 71 28.75 11.14 -1.23
C LEU A 71 29.24 12.57 -0.94
N ASP A 72 28.31 13.52 -0.88
CA ASP A 72 28.57 14.92 -0.51
C ASP A 72 28.77 15.11 1.01
N GLY A 73 28.71 14.04 1.81
CA GLY A 73 28.89 14.09 3.26
C GLY A 73 27.64 14.43 4.07
N TYR A 74 26.47 14.56 3.43
CA TYR A 74 25.20 14.84 4.10
C TYR A 74 24.45 13.58 4.52
N SER A 75 24.10 13.49 5.80
CA SER A 75 23.23 12.42 6.32
C SER A 75 21.75 12.79 6.18
N VAL A 76 21.13 12.37 5.08
CA VAL A 76 19.68 12.54 4.85
C VAL A 76 18.86 11.32 5.30
N ILE A 77 17.54 11.50 5.43
CA ILE A 77 16.60 10.48 5.89
C ILE A 77 16.35 9.42 4.80
N GLU A 78 16.30 8.15 5.18
CA GLU A 78 15.84 7.06 4.31
C GLU A 78 14.31 7.09 4.18
N ASN A 79 13.81 7.25 2.97
CA ASN A 79 12.38 7.42 2.71
C ASN A 79 11.59 6.12 2.71
N MET A 80 12.26 4.97 2.54
CA MET A 80 11.61 3.66 2.43
C MET A 80 12.27 2.66 3.35
N LYS A 81 11.80 2.62 4.60
CA LYS A 81 12.42 1.81 5.65
C LYS A 81 12.07 0.33 5.57
N ARG A 82 10.85 0.03 5.16
CA ARG A 82 10.31 -1.34 5.12
C ARG A 82 9.65 -1.59 3.78
N CYS A 83 9.79 -2.82 3.30
CA CYS A 83 9.02 -3.27 2.15
C CYS A 83 7.53 -3.30 2.50
N MET A 84 6.67 -2.98 1.53
CA MET A 84 5.22 -3.07 1.67
C MET A 84 4.76 -4.46 2.17
N SER A 85 5.46 -5.53 1.80
CA SER A 85 5.17 -6.91 2.23
C SER A 85 5.61 -7.24 3.66
N ASN A 86 6.46 -6.40 4.25
CA ASN A 86 6.93 -6.51 5.62
C ASN A 86 6.34 -5.39 6.50
N ASN A 87 5.24 -4.79 6.05
CA ASN A 87 4.54 -3.74 6.77
C ASN A 87 3.09 -4.14 7.02
N TYR A 88 2.88 -4.82 8.15
CA TYR A 88 1.60 -5.42 8.53
C TYR A 88 0.61 -4.42 9.15
N SER A 89 0.96 -3.14 9.24
CA SER A 89 0.10 -2.07 9.79
C SER A 89 0.06 -0.93 8.80
N LEU A 90 -1.15 -0.47 8.45
CA LEU A 90 -1.36 0.70 7.61
C LEU A 90 -0.69 1.92 8.25
N ARG A 91 -0.83 2.11 9.57
CA ARG A 91 -0.15 3.21 10.27
C ARG A 91 1.36 3.15 10.11
N SER A 92 1.94 1.97 10.28
CA SER A 92 3.39 1.79 10.13
C SER A 92 3.83 1.94 8.68
N PHE A 93 2.99 1.54 7.72
CA PHE A 93 3.22 1.76 6.30
C PHE A 93 3.30 3.24 5.96
N TRP A 94 2.28 4.03 6.30
CA TRP A 94 2.25 5.47 6.00
C TRP A 94 3.32 6.28 6.75
N ARG A 95 3.80 5.80 7.89
CA ARG A 95 4.93 6.40 8.60
C ARG A 95 6.27 6.12 7.93
N ASP A 96 6.43 4.90 7.41
CA ASP A 96 7.71 4.40 6.88
C ASP A 96 7.83 4.56 5.36
N TRP A 97 6.73 4.86 4.67
CA TRP A 97 6.64 5.23 3.27
C TRP A 97 6.80 6.75 3.12
N HIS A 98 7.74 7.18 2.26
CA HIS A 98 8.09 8.58 2.07
C HIS A 98 8.37 9.31 3.39
N GLN A 99 9.28 8.76 4.19
CA GLN A 99 9.47 9.18 5.59
C GLN A 99 9.76 10.69 5.77
N SER A 100 10.55 11.31 4.88
CA SER A 100 10.85 12.75 4.95
C SER A 100 9.56 13.58 4.86
N TYR A 101 8.66 13.24 3.94
CA TYR A 101 7.37 13.89 3.78
C TYR A 101 6.44 13.62 4.96
N ASN A 102 6.41 12.39 5.49
CA ASN A 102 5.65 12.09 6.71
C ASN A 102 6.11 12.98 7.89
N LYS A 103 7.43 13.14 8.09
CA LYS A 103 7.96 14.02 9.15
C LYS A 103 7.57 15.48 8.92
N PHE A 104 7.57 15.94 7.67
CA PHE A 104 7.11 17.29 7.33
C PHE A 104 5.65 17.48 7.74
N LEU A 105 4.75 16.58 7.32
CA LEU A 105 3.33 16.62 7.70
C LEU A 105 3.13 16.59 9.21
N VAL A 106 3.87 15.72 9.91
CA VAL A 106 3.75 15.60 11.37
C VAL A 106 4.18 16.89 12.06
N ARG A 107 5.32 17.47 11.66
CA ARG A 107 5.89 18.66 12.29
C ARG A 107 5.11 19.93 12.00
N TYR A 108 4.67 20.10 10.75
CA TYR A 108 4.12 21.38 10.27
C TYR A 108 2.59 21.40 10.15
N MET A 109 1.92 20.25 10.24
CA MET A 109 0.46 20.19 10.19
C MET A 109 -0.13 19.47 11.39
N TYR A 110 0.24 18.20 11.58
CA TYR A 110 -0.40 17.34 12.57
C TYR A 110 -0.24 17.85 14.00
N ILE A 111 1.01 18.10 14.44
CA ILE A 111 1.30 18.57 15.80
C ILE A 111 0.70 19.97 16.03
N PRO A 112 0.90 20.98 15.16
CA PRO A 112 0.30 22.30 15.34
C PRO A 112 -1.23 22.28 15.46
N LEU A 113 -1.92 21.51 14.61
CA LEU A 113 -3.39 21.41 14.66
C LEU A 113 -3.89 20.75 15.95
N LEU A 114 -3.18 19.72 16.45
CA LEU A 114 -3.49 19.12 17.73
C LEU A 114 -3.22 20.08 18.91
N SER A 115 -2.13 20.85 18.84
CA SER A 115 -1.82 21.88 19.84
C SER A 115 -2.89 22.99 19.86
N ALA A 116 -3.51 23.29 18.72
CA ALA A 116 -4.67 24.16 18.61
C ALA A 116 -5.99 23.52 19.08
N LYS A 117 -5.94 22.35 19.73
CA LYS A 117 -7.10 21.59 20.26
C LYS A 117 -8.12 21.16 19.19
N VAL A 118 -7.73 21.08 17.92
CA VAL A 118 -8.58 20.52 16.87
C VAL A 118 -8.78 19.02 17.13
N ASN A 119 -10.01 18.53 16.94
CA ASN A 119 -10.32 17.12 17.13
C ASN A 119 -9.41 16.23 16.26
N LYS A 120 -8.83 15.19 16.86
CA LYS A 120 -7.88 14.28 16.19
C LYS A 120 -8.42 13.68 14.88
N PHE A 121 -9.70 13.33 14.82
CA PHE A 121 -10.31 12.81 13.59
C PHE A 121 -10.31 13.86 12.48
N VAL A 122 -10.65 15.10 12.83
CA VAL A 122 -10.61 16.25 11.89
C VAL A 122 -9.17 16.51 11.42
N VAL A 123 -8.19 16.47 12.33
CA VAL A 123 -6.78 16.63 11.94
C VAL A 123 -6.33 15.56 10.94
N ILE A 124 -6.72 14.30 11.15
CA ILE A 124 -6.40 13.22 10.21
C ILE A 124 -7.01 13.50 8.83
N ILE A 125 -8.28 13.90 8.77
CA ILE A 125 -8.95 14.26 7.51
C ILE A 125 -8.22 15.41 6.81
N LEU A 126 -7.90 16.48 7.52
CA LEU A 126 -7.19 17.64 6.96
C LEU A 126 -5.81 17.27 6.41
N VAL A 127 -5.06 16.45 7.13
CA VAL A 127 -3.74 15.98 6.65
C VAL A 127 -3.89 15.13 5.40
N PHE A 128 -4.82 14.17 5.36
CA PHE A 128 -5.01 13.33 4.17
C PHE A 128 -5.57 14.11 2.97
N LEU A 129 -6.42 15.11 3.18
CA LEU A 129 -6.86 16.02 2.13
C LEU A 129 -5.70 16.84 1.55
N PHE A 130 -4.82 17.36 2.41
CA PHE A 130 -3.61 18.04 1.96
C PHE A 130 -2.70 17.11 1.15
N VAL A 131 -2.52 15.86 1.60
CA VAL A 131 -1.75 14.85 0.85
C VAL A 131 -2.37 14.60 -0.53
N ALA A 132 -3.70 14.50 -0.62
CA ALA A 132 -4.40 14.31 -1.89
C ALA A 132 -4.14 15.48 -2.85
N ILE A 133 -4.32 16.72 -2.37
CA ILE A 133 -4.10 17.95 -3.14
C ILE A 133 -2.63 18.09 -3.55
N TRP A 134 -1.70 17.75 -2.65
CA TRP A 134 -0.26 17.77 -2.91
C TRP A 134 0.15 16.80 -4.02
N HIS A 135 -0.55 15.67 -4.16
CA HIS A 135 -0.25 14.67 -5.19
C HIS A 135 -0.72 15.09 -6.58
N ASP A 136 -1.99 15.47 -6.74
CA ASP A 136 -2.57 16.03 -7.99
C ASP A 136 -4.00 16.54 -7.71
N LEU A 137 -4.43 17.56 -8.44
CA LEU A 137 -5.69 18.30 -8.24
C LEU A 137 -6.92 17.56 -8.79
N LYS A 138 -6.73 16.47 -9.53
CA LYS A 138 -7.86 15.66 -10.05
C LYS A 138 -8.68 15.06 -8.90
N LEU A 139 -10.01 15.16 -9.00
CA LEU A 139 -10.98 14.65 -8.02
C LEU A 139 -10.80 13.17 -7.66
N ARG A 140 -10.21 12.38 -8.57
CA ARG A 140 -9.88 10.97 -8.35
C ARG A 140 -9.00 10.74 -7.12
N LEU A 141 -8.03 11.62 -6.86
CA LEU A 141 -7.12 11.49 -5.71
C LEU A 141 -7.79 11.86 -4.39
N VAL A 142 -8.80 12.72 -4.44
CA VAL A 142 -9.64 13.01 -3.27
C VAL A 142 -10.49 11.78 -2.92
N ALA A 143 -11.11 11.12 -3.90
CA ALA A 143 -11.83 9.86 -3.68
C ALA A 143 -10.90 8.75 -3.14
N TRP A 144 -9.67 8.69 -3.66
CA TRP A 144 -8.65 7.79 -3.13
C TRP A 144 -8.25 8.10 -1.68
N ALA A 145 -8.13 9.37 -1.29
CA ALA A 145 -7.83 9.74 0.09
C ALA A 145 -8.94 9.31 1.07
N TRP A 146 -10.20 9.44 0.65
CA TRP A 146 -11.33 8.89 1.40
C TRP A 146 -11.28 7.37 1.53
N LEU A 147 -10.93 6.65 0.45
CA LEU A 147 -10.71 5.21 0.51
C LEU A 147 -9.61 4.85 1.54
N ILE A 148 -8.50 5.58 1.58
CA ILE A 148 -7.45 5.36 2.59
C ILE A 148 -8.01 5.53 4.01
N VAL A 149 -8.75 6.61 4.28
CA VAL A 149 -9.36 6.84 5.59
C VAL A 149 -10.28 5.69 5.99
N LEU A 150 -11.10 5.20 5.07
CA LEU A 150 -11.98 4.04 5.31
C LEU A 150 -11.18 2.77 5.63
N LEU A 151 -10.09 2.50 4.90
CA LEU A 151 -9.23 1.34 5.14
C LEU A 151 -8.49 1.41 6.48
N PHE A 152 -8.29 2.61 7.05
CA PHE A 152 -7.74 2.78 8.40
C PHE A 152 -8.74 2.41 9.52
N LEU A 153 -10.05 2.53 9.29
CA LEU A 153 -11.07 2.30 10.33
C LEU A 153 -11.02 0.88 10.93
N PRO A 154 -10.88 -0.21 10.15
CA PRO A 154 -10.71 -1.55 10.70
C PRO A 154 -9.51 -1.68 11.64
N GLU A 155 -8.33 -1.17 11.26
CA GLU A 155 -7.13 -1.21 12.12
C GLU A 155 -7.35 -0.41 13.42
N LEU A 156 -7.92 0.79 13.32
CA LEU A 156 -8.19 1.64 14.48
C LEU A 156 -9.20 0.99 15.43
N SER A 157 -10.26 0.40 14.88
CA SER A 157 -11.29 -0.32 15.62
C SER A 157 -10.71 -1.55 16.30
N ALA A 158 -9.92 -2.35 15.57
CA ALA A 158 -9.26 -3.54 16.10
C ALA A 158 -8.33 -3.19 17.27
N VAL A 159 -7.53 -2.13 17.15
CA VAL A 159 -6.66 -1.65 18.24
C VAL A 159 -7.48 -1.13 19.44
N TYR A 160 -8.59 -0.43 19.19
CA TYR A 160 -9.47 0.05 20.25
C TYR A 160 -10.12 -1.10 21.02
N PHE A 161 -10.72 -2.06 20.31
CA PHE A 161 -11.36 -3.22 20.94
C PHE A 161 -10.35 -4.16 21.59
N SER A 162 -9.16 -4.36 21.00
CA SER A 162 -8.08 -5.11 21.65
C SER A 162 -7.74 -4.54 23.02
N LYS A 163 -7.62 -3.22 23.14
CA LYS A 163 -7.36 -2.56 24.43
C LYS A 163 -8.53 -2.67 25.39
N LYS A 164 -9.76 -2.40 24.91
CA LYS A 164 -10.98 -2.43 25.72
C LYS A 164 -11.26 -3.82 26.29
N LEU A 165 -11.08 -4.86 25.47
CA LEU A 165 -11.28 -6.26 25.84
C LEU A 165 -10.02 -6.89 26.46
N LYS A 166 -8.95 -6.11 26.68
CA LYS A 166 -7.66 -6.57 27.20
C LYS A 166 -7.08 -7.77 26.43
N LEU A 167 -7.36 -7.87 25.13
CA LEU A 167 -6.76 -8.89 24.27
C LEU A 167 -5.26 -8.61 24.12
N GLY A 168 -4.43 -9.61 24.41
CA GLY A 168 -2.99 -9.47 24.32
C GLY A 168 -2.25 -10.80 24.13
N PRO A 169 -0.91 -10.76 24.15
CA PRO A 169 -0.06 -11.93 23.87
C PRO A 169 -0.27 -13.12 24.81
N HIS A 170 -0.89 -12.90 25.98
CA HIS A 170 -1.24 -13.94 26.93
C HIS A 170 -2.32 -14.91 26.40
N ILE A 171 -3.09 -14.52 25.38
CA ILE A 171 -4.09 -15.39 24.75
C ILE A 171 -3.41 -16.23 23.68
N LYS A 172 -3.56 -17.56 23.75
CA LYS A 172 -2.91 -18.53 22.83
C LYS A 172 -3.12 -18.19 21.34
N TYR A 173 -4.33 -17.75 21.00
CA TYR A 173 -4.73 -17.44 19.62
C TYR A 173 -4.48 -15.99 19.19
N PHE A 174 -3.95 -15.13 20.06
CA PHE A 174 -3.70 -13.71 19.75
C PHE A 174 -2.76 -13.53 18.55
N ARG A 175 -1.77 -14.43 18.41
CA ARG A 175 -0.86 -14.41 17.26
C ARG A 175 -1.57 -14.57 15.92
N PHE A 176 -2.60 -15.43 15.87
CA PHE A 176 -3.37 -15.67 14.65
C PHE A 176 -4.29 -14.49 14.33
N LEU A 177 -4.86 -13.87 15.37
CA LEU A 177 -5.64 -12.64 15.22
C LEU A 177 -4.78 -11.50 14.63
N VAL A 178 -3.57 -11.31 15.17
CA VAL A 178 -2.62 -10.31 14.66
C VAL A 178 -2.17 -10.65 13.23
N ALA A 179 -1.88 -11.92 12.94
CA ALA A 179 -1.52 -12.35 11.58
C ALA A 179 -2.66 -12.09 10.59
N PHE A 180 -3.90 -12.42 10.95
CA PHE A 180 -5.08 -12.16 10.14
C PHE A 180 -5.29 -10.66 9.88
N GLY A 181 -5.20 -9.83 10.92
CA GLY A 181 -5.28 -8.37 10.78
C GLY A 181 -4.15 -7.80 9.91
N GLY A 182 -2.94 -8.35 10.04
CA GLY A 182 -1.79 -7.99 9.20
C GLY A 182 -2.01 -8.30 7.72
N SER A 183 -2.52 -9.50 7.41
CA SER A 183 -2.90 -9.89 6.06
C SER A 183 -3.98 -8.96 5.49
N PHE A 184 -5.02 -8.66 6.27
CA PHE A 184 -6.08 -7.75 5.87
C PHE A 184 -5.55 -6.35 5.52
N ASN A 185 -4.59 -5.83 6.29
CA ASN A 185 -3.94 -4.56 6.01
C ASN A 185 -3.13 -4.58 4.71
N ILE A 186 -2.40 -5.66 4.43
CA ILE A 186 -1.67 -5.80 3.16
C ILE A 186 -2.65 -5.83 1.99
N PHE A 187 -3.74 -6.59 2.08
CA PHE A 187 -4.80 -6.59 1.06
C PHE A 187 -5.40 -5.20 0.84
N SER A 188 -5.65 -4.47 1.93
CA SER A 188 -6.14 -3.09 1.88
C SER A 188 -5.18 -2.16 1.13
N MET A 189 -3.86 -2.30 1.33
CA MET A 189 -2.87 -1.52 0.60
C MET A 189 -2.84 -1.85 -0.90
N ILE A 190 -2.99 -3.13 -1.26
CA ILE A 190 -3.08 -3.55 -2.66
C ILE A 190 -4.32 -2.92 -3.30
N LEU A 191 -5.47 -2.98 -2.63
CA LEU A 191 -6.73 -2.40 -3.11
C LEU A 191 -6.61 -0.88 -3.31
N ALA A 192 -6.07 -0.17 -2.31
CA ALA A 192 -5.84 1.26 -2.39
C ALA A 192 -4.94 1.64 -3.57
N ASN A 193 -3.91 0.83 -3.84
CA ASN A 193 -3.02 1.04 -4.96
C ASN A 193 -3.71 0.85 -6.30
N LEU A 194 -4.56 -0.18 -6.43
CA LEU A 194 -5.29 -0.45 -7.66
C LEU A 194 -6.21 0.69 -8.04
N VAL A 195 -7.04 1.13 -7.09
CA VAL A 195 -8.00 2.22 -7.31
C VAL A 195 -7.26 3.54 -7.60
N GLY A 196 -6.27 3.86 -6.78
CA GLY A 196 -5.55 5.15 -6.88
C GLY A 196 -4.67 5.29 -8.12
N PHE A 197 -3.96 4.22 -8.51
CA PHE A 197 -2.82 4.34 -9.41
C PHE A 197 -2.78 3.34 -10.56
N ALA A 198 -3.50 2.22 -10.50
CA ALA A 198 -3.43 1.18 -11.55
C ALA A 198 -4.61 1.21 -12.52
N LEU A 199 -5.85 1.06 -12.03
CA LEU A 199 -7.03 0.74 -12.85
C LEU A 199 -8.21 1.71 -12.72
N ASP A 200 -8.21 2.57 -11.69
CA ASP A 200 -9.36 3.40 -11.31
C ASP A 200 -10.55 2.57 -10.79
N VAL A 201 -11.60 3.25 -10.34
CA VAL A 201 -12.83 2.62 -9.84
C VAL A 201 -13.46 1.73 -10.92
N ASP A 202 -13.61 2.24 -12.14
CA ASP A 202 -14.25 1.50 -13.25
C ASP A 202 -13.48 0.24 -13.64
N GLY A 203 -12.15 0.28 -13.60
CA GLY A 203 -11.32 -0.88 -13.91
C GLY A 203 -11.41 -1.97 -12.83
N VAL A 204 -11.56 -1.58 -11.56
CA VAL A 204 -11.78 -2.51 -10.45
C VAL A 204 -13.18 -3.12 -10.50
N LEU A 205 -14.21 -2.33 -10.85
CA LEU A 205 -15.58 -2.83 -10.99
C LEU A 205 -15.70 -3.87 -12.10
N LYS A 206 -15.17 -3.57 -13.29
CA LYS A 206 -15.15 -4.53 -14.42
C LYS A 206 -14.43 -5.83 -14.08
N MET A 207 -13.37 -5.74 -13.27
CA MET A 207 -12.64 -6.91 -12.78
C MET A 207 -13.49 -7.74 -11.81
N SER A 208 -14.27 -7.09 -10.94
CA SER A 208 -15.15 -7.74 -9.97
C SER A 208 -16.35 -8.43 -10.64
N GLU A 209 -17.08 -7.71 -11.51
CA GLU A 209 -18.26 -8.22 -12.23
C GLU A 209 -17.93 -9.49 -13.01
N LYS A 210 -16.84 -9.47 -13.78
CA LYS A 210 -16.40 -10.63 -14.55
C LYS A 210 -15.94 -11.81 -13.67
N SER A 211 -15.40 -11.53 -12.48
CA SER A 211 -15.06 -12.59 -11.52
C SER A 211 -16.32 -13.31 -11.01
N GLU A 212 -17.42 -12.59 -10.87
CA GLU A 212 -18.70 -13.11 -10.39
C GLU A 212 -19.42 -13.90 -11.47
N GLU A 213 -19.43 -13.41 -12.71
CA GLU A 213 -19.95 -14.15 -13.88
C GLU A 213 -19.26 -15.51 -14.06
N ARG A 214 -17.92 -15.56 -13.93
CA ARG A 214 -17.18 -16.81 -14.02
C ARG A 214 -17.54 -17.81 -12.92
N LYS A 215 -17.72 -17.34 -11.68
CA LYS A 215 -18.16 -18.23 -10.58
C LYS A 215 -19.50 -18.87 -10.90
N LYS A 216 -20.46 -18.08 -11.41
CA LYS A 216 -21.79 -18.59 -11.83
C LYS A 216 -21.67 -19.61 -12.97
N TYR A 217 -20.84 -19.34 -13.98
CA TYR A 217 -20.63 -20.26 -15.10
C TYR A 217 -19.96 -21.57 -14.67
N SER A 218 -18.93 -21.52 -13.81
CA SER A 218 -18.29 -22.73 -13.28
C SER A 218 -19.23 -23.56 -12.41
N GLN A 219 -20.09 -22.92 -11.61
CA GLN A 219 -21.14 -23.62 -10.85
C GLN A 219 -22.15 -24.31 -11.77
N PHE A 220 -22.62 -23.61 -12.80
CA PHE A 220 -23.52 -24.18 -13.81
C PHE A 220 -22.91 -25.41 -14.51
N LEU A 221 -21.64 -25.36 -14.90
CA LEU A 221 -20.96 -26.51 -15.49
C LEU A 221 -20.83 -27.69 -14.52
N ALA A 222 -20.52 -27.42 -13.25
CA ALA A 222 -20.42 -28.45 -12.23
C ALA A 222 -21.78 -29.12 -11.94
N GLU A 223 -22.86 -28.35 -11.90
CA GLU A 223 -24.22 -28.89 -11.78
C GLU A 223 -24.61 -29.74 -12.99
N LYS A 224 -24.27 -29.28 -14.21
CA LYS A 224 -24.55 -30.03 -15.44
C LYS A 224 -23.74 -31.33 -15.56
N GLN A 225 -22.58 -31.42 -14.92
CA GLN A 225 -21.75 -32.63 -14.88
C GLN A 225 -22.15 -33.60 -13.75
N ALA A 226 -22.96 -33.16 -12.78
CA ALA A 226 -23.47 -33.97 -11.68
C ALA A 226 -24.79 -34.69 -12.01
N HIS A 227 -25.38 -34.40 -13.16
CA HIS A 227 -26.58 -35.03 -13.74
C HIS A 227 -26.20 -35.85 -14.98
#